data_AF-A0A498G0B8-F1
#
_entry.id   AF-A0A498G0B8-F1
#
_cell.length_a   1.000
_cell.length_b   1.000
_cell.length_c   1.000
_cell.angle_alpha   90.00
_cell.angle_beta   90.00
_cell.angle_gamma   90.00
#
_symmetry.space_group_name_H-M   'P 1'
#
loop_
_entity.id
_entity.type
_entity.pdbx_description
1 polymer ?
#
loop_
_entity_poly.entity_id
_entity_poly.type
_entity_poly.pdbx_seq_one_letter_code
_entity_poly.pdbx_strand_id
1 'polypeptide(L)'
;SITGCREGCGQGDINDLALEPATKEIDGEETKGFNIRIGGGLSRNEPRLARDIDVFVTPEQAAEVSGAISALFRENGDRDNRYNARIKFLMDEWGAEKFRNVLQEEFVDFELETAGEDLRSEYSYNSGYANGGHADHVGIHEQADGNYYVGLDV
;
A
#
# COMPACT_ATOMS: atom_id res chain seq x y z
N SER A 1 0.13 5.65 -1.36
CA SER A 1 0.24 5.95 0.07
C SER A 1 1.25 5.01 0.72
N ILE A 2 1.71 5.39 1.91
CA ILE A 2 2.48 4.54 2.82
C ILE A 2 1.88 4.76 4.20
N THR A 3 1.74 3.69 4.99
CA THR A 3 1.25 3.80 6.37
C THR A 3 2.23 3.13 7.32
N GLY A 4 2.55 3.81 8.42
CA GLY A 4 3.41 3.28 9.49
C GLY A 4 2.61 2.80 10.71
N CYS A 5 1.28 2.86 10.62
CA CYS A 5 0.36 2.55 11.70
C CYS A 5 -0.53 1.35 11.31
N ARG A 6 -1.11 0.69 12.31
CA ARG A 6 -1.97 -0.50 12.13
C ARG A 6 -3.43 -0.14 11.83
N GLU A 7 -3.75 1.15 11.90
CA GLU A 7 -5.09 1.71 11.75
C GLU A 7 -5.42 2.01 10.27
N GLY A 8 -4.40 2.00 9.41
CA GLY A 8 -4.54 2.24 7.97
C GLY A 8 -4.88 3.69 7.63
N CYS A 9 -4.30 4.63 8.37
CA CYS A 9 -4.46 6.06 8.15
C CYS A 9 -4.07 6.50 6.73
N GLY A 10 -3.17 5.76 6.07
CA GLY A 10 -2.75 6.01 4.69
C GLY A 10 -3.79 5.64 3.63
N GLN A 11 -4.93 5.03 4.00
CA GLN A 11 -6.02 4.65 3.10
C GLN A 11 -5.53 3.89 1.85
N GLY A 12 -4.65 2.89 2.04
CA GLY A 12 -4.01 2.14 0.97
C GLY A 12 -4.97 1.59 -0.09
N ASP A 13 -6.13 1.11 0.36
CA ASP A 13 -7.16 0.51 -0.48
C ASP A 13 -7.63 1.38 -1.65
N ILE A 14 -7.55 2.71 -1.55
CA ILE A 14 -8.06 3.62 -2.58
C ILE A 14 -6.94 4.36 -3.33
N ASN A 15 -5.68 4.01 -3.07
CA ASN A 15 -4.52 4.59 -3.72
C ASN A 15 -4.05 3.74 -4.91
N ASP A 16 -3.44 4.38 -5.91
CA ASP A 16 -2.86 3.70 -7.07
C ASP A 16 -1.76 2.70 -6.66
N LEU A 17 -0.95 3.07 -5.66
CA LEU A 17 0.08 2.25 -5.01
C LEU A 17 -0.03 2.47 -3.50
N ALA A 18 -0.03 1.39 -2.72
CA ALA A 18 -0.04 1.39 -1.27
C ALA A 18 1.04 0.47 -0.71
N LEU A 19 1.76 0.97 0.29
CA LEU A 19 2.69 0.21 1.12
C LEU A 19 2.04 0.00 2.49
N GLU A 20 1.55 -1.22 2.72
CA GLU A 20 0.90 -1.62 3.98
C GLU A 20 1.94 -2.32 4.89
N PRO A 21 2.00 -1.98 6.18
CA PRO A 21 3.03 -2.47 7.09
C PRO A 21 2.92 -3.99 7.27
N ALA A 22 4.02 -4.69 7.09
CA ALA A 22 4.06 -6.15 7.17
C ALA A 22 5.35 -6.63 7.85
N THR A 23 5.31 -7.88 8.31
CA THR A 23 6.48 -8.63 8.78
C THR A 23 6.68 -9.87 7.93
N LYS A 24 7.94 -10.21 7.63
CA LYS A 24 8.29 -11.42 6.91
C LYS A 24 9.54 -12.06 7.51
N GLU A 25 9.55 -13.38 7.63
CA GLU A 25 10.77 -14.11 7.97
C GLU A 25 11.67 -14.19 6.73
N ILE A 26 12.87 -13.62 6.82
CA ILE A 26 13.90 -13.66 5.78
C ILE A 26 15.17 -14.18 6.43
N ASP A 27 15.76 -15.24 5.89
CA ASP A 27 16.95 -15.90 6.43
C ASP A 27 16.85 -16.30 7.93
N GLY A 28 15.64 -16.60 8.40
CA GLY A 28 15.37 -16.97 9.78
C GLY A 28 15.25 -15.80 10.76
N GLU A 29 15.23 -14.56 10.26
CA GLU A 29 15.03 -13.34 11.05
C GLU A 29 13.73 -12.62 10.65
N GLU A 30 12.97 -12.16 11.64
CA GLU A 30 11.78 -11.34 11.40
C GLU A 30 12.20 -9.96 10.86
N THR A 31 11.83 -9.70 9.61
CA THR A 31 12.08 -8.44 8.92
C THR A 31 10.80 -7.61 8.81
N LYS A 32 10.87 -6.34 9.20
CA LYS A 32 9.78 -5.37 9.03
C LYS A 32 9.88 -4.72 7.67
N GLY A 33 8.75 -4.58 6.99
CA GLY A 33 8.68 -3.96 5.69
C GLY A 33 7.24 -3.68 5.29
N PHE A 34 6.95 -3.84 4.01
CA PHE A 34 5.66 -3.49 3.44
C PHE A 34 5.17 -4.53 2.44
N ASN A 35 3.91 -4.91 2.55
CA ASN A 35 3.19 -5.54 1.46
C ASN A 35 2.71 -4.47 0.46
N ILE A 36 2.77 -4.79 -0.83
CA ILE A 36 2.41 -3.86 -1.90
C ILE A 36 1.00 -4.15 -2.42
N ARG A 37 0.18 -3.11 -2.49
CA ARG A 37 -1.14 -3.15 -3.12
C ARG A 37 -1.26 -2.10 -4.21
N ILE A 38 -1.86 -2.46 -5.34
CA ILE A 38 -1.91 -1.64 -6.56
C ILE A 38 -3.33 -1.53 -7.12
N GLY A 39 -3.65 -0.39 -7.73
CA GLY A 39 -4.86 -0.24 -8.53
C GLY A 39 -6.10 0.22 -7.77
N GLY A 40 -5.92 0.87 -6.61
CA GLY A 40 -7.01 1.57 -5.93
C GLY A 40 -7.39 2.86 -6.66
N GLY A 41 -8.65 3.28 -6.55
CA GLY A 41 -9.08 4.59 -7.02
C GLY A 41 -10.59 4.81 -7.05
N LEU A 42 -11.02 6.05 -6.80
CA LEU A 42 -12.42 6.43 -6.58
C LEU A 42 -13.12 7.11 -7.78
N SER A 43 -12.56 7.02 -8.99
CA SER A 43 -13.13 7.74 -10.15
C SER A 43 -14.61 7.38 -10.42
N ARG A 44 -15.39 8.41 -10.81
CA ARG A 44 -16.86 8.55 -10.68
C ARG A 44 -17.77 7.34 -10.93
N ASN A 45 -17.41 6.38 -11.78
CA ASN A 45 -18.32 5.29 -12.17
C ASN A 45 -17.74 3.87 -11.95
N GLU A 46 -16.50 3.75 -11.51
CA GLU A 46 -15.82 2.45 -11.40
C GLU A 46 -14.78 2.46 -10.27
N PRO A 47 -15.21 2.51 -9.00
CA PRO A 47 -14.28 2.39 -7.89
C PRO A 47 -13.59 1.01 -7.95
N ARG A 48 -12.30 0.98 -7.61
CA ARG A 48 -11.54 -0.25 -7.40
C ARG A 48 -10.81 -0.12 -6.07
N LEU A 49 -10.77 -1.22 -5.34
CA LEU A 49 -9.85 -1.37 -4.22
C LEU A 49 -8.51 -1.85 -4.77
N ALA A 50 -7.42 -1.39 -4.17
CA ALA A 50 -6.08 -1.84 -4.45
C ALA A 50 -5.99 -3.36 -4.19
N ARG A 51 -5.36 -4.08 -5.10
CA ARG A 51 -5.16 -5.53 -5.04
C ARG A 51 -3.73 -5.83 -4.62
N ASP A 52 -3.59 -6.85 -3.79
CA ASP A 52 -2.29 -7.42 -3.46
C ASP A 52 -1.65 -8.03 -4.72
N ILE A 53 -0.37 -7.74 -4.94
CA ILE A 53 0.45 -8.31 -6.03
C ILE A 53 1.41 -9.39 -5.53
N ASP A 54 1.19 -9.87 -4.30
CA ASP A 54 2.00 -10.83 -3.55
C ASP A 54 3.44 -10.33 -3.31
N VAL A 55 3.70 -9.03 -3.25
CA VAL A 55 5.08 -8.49 -3.09
C VAL A 55 5.30 -7.94 -1.70
N PHE A 56 6.38 -8.36 -1.04
CA PHE A 56 6.96 -7.72 0.14
C PHE A 56 8.22 -6.93 -0.21
N VAL A 57 8.40 -5.78 0.40
CA VAL A 57 9.62 -4.96 0.28
C VAL A 57 10.13 -4.47 1.63
N THR A 58 11.45 -4.42 1.79
CA THR A 58 12.06 -3.73 2.94
C THR A 58 11.97 -2.20 2.77
N PRO A 59 12.16 -1.41 3.84
CA PRO A 59 12.23 0.05 3.74
C PRO A 59 13.27 0.56 2.72
N GLU A 60 14.39 -0.14 2.57
CA GLU A 60 15.45 0.20 1.62
C GLU A 60 15.01 -0.05 0.17
N GLN A 61 14.24 -1.12 -0.07
CA GLN A 61 13.71 -1.47 -1.40
C GLN A 61 12.48 -0.63 -1.79
N ALA A 62 11.76 -0.07 -0.83
CA ALA A 62 10.46 0.58 -1.04
C ALA A 62 10.49 1.67 -2.12
N ALA A 63 11.52 2.51 -2.14
CA ALA A 63 11.65 3.59 -3.12
C ALA A 63 11.94 3.05 -4.53
N GLU A 64 12.83 2.06 -4.65
CA GLU A 64 13.20 1.44 -5.92
C GLU A 64 12.00 0.73 -6.56
N VAL A 65 11.30 -0.11 -5.79
CA VAL A 65 10.12 -0.85 -6.29
C VAL A 65 8.96 0.10 -6.61
N SER A 66 8.77 1.17 -5.84
CA SER A 66 7.78 2.21 -6.18
C SER A 66 8.11 2.90 -7.52
N GLY A 67 9.39 3.17 -7.77
CA GLY A 67 9.88 3.72 -9.04
C GLY A 67 9.66 2.74 -10.21
N ALA A 68 9.98 1.46 -9.99
CA ALA A 68 9.76 0.38 -10.95
C ALA A 68 8.28 0.24 -11.34
N ILE A 69 7.37 0.26 -10.37
CA ILE A 69 5.91 0.24 -10.61
C ILE A 69 5.46 1.47 -11.41
N SER A 70 6.02 2.65 -11.11
CA SER A 70 5.73 3.87 -11.88
C SER A 70 6.20 3.75 -13.33
N ALA A 71 7.40 3.20 -13.57
CA ALA A 71 7.93 2.95 -14.91
C ALA A 71 7.10 1.89 -15.67
N LEU A 72 6.71 0.80 -15.02
CA LEU A 72 5.85 -0.23 -15.58
C LEU A 72 4.52 0.36 -16.05
N PHE A 73 3.85 1.15 -15.19
CA PHE A 73 2.61 1.81 -15.58
C PHE A 73 2.82 2.84 -16.68
N ARG A 74 3.93 3.57 -16.66
CA ARG A 74 4.29 4.50 -17.74
C ARG A 74 4.35 3.75 -19.06
N GLU A 75 4.98 2.58 -19.11
CA GLU A 75 5.22 1.84 -20.37
C GLU A 75 4.00 1.06 -20.86
N ASN A 76 3.15 0.61 -19.95
CA ASN A 76 2.06 -0.32 -20.28
C ASN A 76 0.64 0.25 -20.09
N GLY A 77 0.49 1.43 -19.48
CA GLY A 77 -0.81 2.06 -19.28
C GLY A 77 -1.44 2.61 -20.57
N ASP A 78 -2.78 2.60 -20.63
CA ASP A 78 -3.53 3.22 -21.75
C ASP A 78 -3.26 4.73 -21.82
N ARG A 79 -2.77 5.19 -22.97
CA ARG A 79 -2.49 6.60 -23.28
C ARG A 79 -3.41 7.18 -24.35
N ASP A 80 -4.21 6.35 -24.99
CA ASP A 80 -5.09 6.76 -26.08
C ASP A 80 -6.45 7.23 -25.53
N ASN A 81 -6.98 6.52 -24.53
CA ASN A 81 -8.22 6.87 -23.87
C ASN A 81 -7.98 7.40 -22.45
N ARG A 82 -8.11 8.72 -22.28
CA ARG A 82 -7.97 9.38 -20.96
C ARG A 82 -8.91 8.83 -19.87
N TYR A 83 -10.04 8.22 -20.23
CA TYR A 83 -10.96 7.62 -19.25
C TYR A 83 -10.38 6.32 -18.64
N ASN A 84 -9.41 5.70 -19.31
CA ASN A 84 -8.73 4.47 -18.91
C ASN A 84 -7.28 4.72 -18.43
N ALA A 85 -6.85 5.97 -18.31
CA ALA A 85 -5.46 6.34 -18.02
C ALA A 85 -5.06 6.22 -16.53
N ARG A 86 -5.69 5.32 -15.75
CA ARG A 86 -5.37 5.06 -14.34
C ARG A 86 -4.90 3.61 -14.18
N ILE A 87 -3.93 3.38 -13.29
CA ILE A 87 -3.31 2.05 -13.12
C ILE A 87 -4.30 0.95 -12.75
N LYS A 88 -5.44 1.30 -12.13
CA LYS A 88 -6.53 0.36 -11.85
C LYS A 88 -7.05 -0.38 -13.08
N PHE A 89 -7.02 0.24 -14.27
CA PHE A 89 -7.47 -0.38 -15.51
C PHE A 89 -6.43 -1.35 -16.06
N LEU A 90 -5.14 -0.98 -15.99
CA LEU A 90 -4.05 -1.91 -16.28
C LEU A 90 -4.13 -3.14 -15.36
N MET A 91 -4.40 -2.92 -14.08
CA MET A 91 -4.57 -4.00 -13.10
C MET A 91 -5.84 -4.83 -13.35
N ASP A 92 -6.92 -4.25 -13.90
CA ASP A 92 -8.11 -5.00 -14.35
C ASP A 92 -7.78 -5.91 -15.54
N GLU A 93 -7.01 -5.42 -16.50
CA GLU A 93 -6.61 -6.15 -17.70
C GLU A 93 -5.62 -7.27 -17.39
N TRP A 94 -4.60 -6.98 -16.59
CA TRP A 94 -3.50 -7.91 -16.34
C TRP A 94 -3.78 -8.86 -15.17
N GLY A 95 -4.46 -8.37 -14.14
CA GLY A 95 -4.51 -9.04 -12.85
C GLY A 95 -3.18 -8.96 -12.10
N ALA A 96 -3.23 -9.36 -10.82
CA ALA A 96 -2.11 -9.27 -9.89
C ALA A 96 -0.91 -10.12 -10.31
N GLU A 97 -1.15 -11.36 -10.75
CA GLU A 97 -0.11 -12.31 -11.13
C GLU A 97 0.73 -11.81 -12.30
N LYS A 98 0.09 -11.42 -13.41
CA LYS A 98 0.81 -10.87 -14.57
C LYS A 98 1.54 -9.57 -14.20
N PHE A 99 0.92 -8.70 -13.40
CA PHE A 99 1.55 -7.47 -12.96
C PHE A 99 2.84 -7.75 -12.17
N ARG A 100 2.81 -8.69 -11.22
CA ARG A 100 3.98 -9.16 -10.48
C ARG A 100 5.06 -9.69 -11.41
N ASN A 101 4.70 -10.56 -12.34
CA ASN A 101 5.67 -11.19 -13.25
C ASN A 101 6.38 -10.15 -14.13
N VAL A 102 5.63 -9.21 -14.73
CA VAL A 102 6.23 -8.14 -15.54
C VAL A 102 7.12 -7.23 -14.68
N LEU A 103 6.69 -6.89 -13.46
CA LEU A 103 7.50 -6.11 -12.53
C LEU A 103 8.84 -6.80 -12.22
N GLN A 104 8.80 -8.10 -11.93
CA GLN A 104 9.97 -8.93 -11.65
C GLN A 104 10.91 -9.07 -12.85
N GLU A 105 10.36 -9.29 -14.04
CA GLU A 105 11.13 -9.64 -15.23
C GLU A 105 11.77 -8.42 -15.91
N GLU A 106 11.10 -7.26 -15.86
CA GLU A 106 11.48 -6.10 -16.69
C GLU A 106 11.93 -4.86 -15.90
N PHE A 107 11.60 -4.74 -14.61
CA PHE A 107 11.76 -3.47 -13.89
C PHE A 107 12.54 -3.55 -12.59
N VAL A 108 12.89 -4.75 -12.11
CA VAL A 108 13.59 -4.97 -10.84
C VAL A 108 14.74 -5.96 -11.04
N ASP A 109 15.95 -5.60 -10.59
CA ASP A 109 17.17 -6.41 -10.78
C ASP A 109 17.46 -7.39 -9.63
N PHE A 110 16.48 -7.62 -8.76
CA PHE A 110 16.54 -8.55 -7.63
C PHE A 110 15.25 -9.36 -7.50
N GLU A 111 15.31 -10.50 -6.81
CA GLU A 111 14.14 -11.35 -6.58
C GLU A 111 13.17 -10.66 -5.62
N LEU A 112 11.92 -10.49 -6.05
CA LEU A 112 10.84 -9.94 -5.25
C LEU A 112 10.32 -11.00 -4.31
N GLU A 113 10.45 -10.72 -3.02
CA GLU A 113 9.87 -11.53 -1.98
C GLU A 113 8.34 -11.62 -2.13
N THR A 114 7.78 -12.80 -1.86
CA THR A 114 6.33 -12.95 -1.69
C THR A 114 5.79 -12.10 -0.53
N ALA A 115 4.50 -11.85 -0.46
CA ALA A 115 3.91 -11.04 0.61
C ALA A 115 4.21 -11.64 1.99
N GLY A 116 4.42 -10.75 2.97
CA GLY A 116 4.56 -11.09 4.39
C GLY A 116 3.22 -11.11 5.13
N GLU A 117 3.29 -11.32 6.45
CA GLU A 117 2.15 -11.17 7.35
C GLU A 117 1.80 -9.69 7.51
N ASP A 118 0.57 -9.32 7.17
CA ASP A 118 0.07 -7.95 7.33
C ASP A 118 -0.06 -7.61 8.82
N LEU A 119 0.52 -6.48 9.25
CA LEU A 119 0.41 -6.00 10.63
C LEU A 119 -0.93 -5.32 10.91
N ARG A 120 -1.76 -5.14 9.87
CA ARG A 120 -3.11 -4.62 9.96
C ARG A 120 -4.10 -5.77 10.10
N SER A 121 -4.77 -5.83 11.24
CA SER A 121 -5.83 -6.82 11.47
C SER A 121 -7.18 -6.39 10.89
N GLU A 122 -7.49 -5.08 10.88
CA GLU A 122 -8.80 -4.55 10.45
C GLU A 122 -8.70 -3.15 9.82
N TYR A 123 -9.72 -2.79 9.01
CA TYR A 123 -9.85 -1.47 8.41
C TYR A 123 -10.65 -0.52 9.32
N SER A 124 -9.98 0.32 10.11
CA SER A 124 -10.64 1.19 11.10
C SER A 124 -10.96 2.62 10.62
N TYR A 125 -10.67 2.96 9.35
CA TYR A 125 -10.95 4.24 8.66
C TYR A 125 -10.75 5.52 9.50
N ASN A 126 -9.79 5.54 10.42
CA ASN A 126 -9.59 6.63 11.38
C ASN A 126 -10.87 6.98 12.20
N SER A 127 -11.86 6.09 12.22
CA SER A 127 -13.16 6.30 12.88
C SER A 127 -13.22 5.68 14.28
N GLY A 128 -12.09 5.19 14.79
CA GLY A 128 -12.06 4.38 16.01
C GLY A 128 -12.44 2.91 15.76
N TYR A 129 -12.08 2.05 16.71
CA TYR A 129 -12.65 0.70 16.80
C TYR A 129 -13.98 0.77 17.56
N ALA A 130 -14.94 -0.09 17.20
CA ALA A 130 -16.24 -0.17 17.87
C ALA A 130 -16.12 -0.45 19.39
N ASN A 131 -15.00 -1.03 19.83
CA ASN A 131 -14.71 -1.37 21.23
C ASN A 131 -13.80 -0.34 21.94
N GLY A 132 -13.53 0.81 21.32
CA GLY A 132 -12.55 1.80 21.80
C GLY A 132 -11.11 1.48 21.37
N GLY A 133 -10.24 2.50 21.38
CA GLY A 133 -8.83 2.40 20.99
C GLY A 133 -8.29 3.67 20.34
N HIS A 134 -6.96 3.77 20.19
CA HIS A 134 -6.24 4.90 19.58
C HIS A 134 -6.35 4.91 18.05
N ALA A 135 -7.59 4.80 17.55
CA ALA A 135 -7.88 4.88 16.11
C ALA A 135 -8.60 6.18 15.74
N ASP A 136 -8.94 7.03 16.73
CA ASP A 136 -9.30 8.43 16.53
C ASP A 136 -8.12 9.30 17.00
N HIS A 137 -7.62 10.14 16.10
CA HIS A 137 -6.51 11.03 16.38
C HIS A 137 -6.94 12.34 17.05
N VAL A 138 -8.23 12.63 17.17
CA VAL A 138 -8.75 13.82 17.85
C VAL A 138 -8.52 13.72 19.37
N GLY A 139 -8.18 14.83 20.02
CA GLY A 139 -7.93 14.90 21.46
C GLY A 139 -6.46 14.90 21.84
N ILE A 140 -6.17 14.72 23.13
CA ILE A 140 -4.82 14.74 23.71
C ILE A 140 -4.33 13.31 23.88
N HIS A 141 -3.16 12.99 23.34
CA HIS A 141 -2.60 11.64 23.37
C HIS A 141 -1.11 11.67 23.71
N GLU A 142 -0.65 10.71 24.51
CA GLU A 142 0.75 10.54 24.90
C GLU A 142 1.56 9.94 23.73
N GLN A 143 2.79 10.41 23.56
CA GLN A 143 3.73 9.95 22.54
C GLN A 143 4.77 8.99 23.15
N ALA A 144 5.45 8.23 22.31
CA ALA A 144 6.45 7.25 22.75
C ALA A 144 7.66 7.86 23.48
N ASP A 145 7.90 9.16 23.34
CA ASP A 145 8.97 9.92 24.00
C ASP A 145 8.51 10.59 25.31
N GLY A 146 7.27 10.33 25.76
CA GLY A 146 6.67 10.92 26.95
C GLY A 146 6.13 12.34 26.75
N ASN A 147 6.18 12.90 25.54
CA ASN A 147 5.46 14.13 25.20
C ASN A 147 3.98 13.83 24.86
N TYR A 148 3.23 14.88 24.51
CA TYR A 148 1.83 14.75 24.09
C TYR A 148 1.61 15.42 22.73
N TYR A 149 0.74 14.85 21.91
CA TYR A 149 0.17 15.53 20.74
C TYR A 149 -1.30 15.87 20.97
N VAL A 150 -1.78 16.91 20.29
CA VAL A 150 -3.19 17.33 20.32
C VAL A 150 -3.76 17.31 18.90
N GLY A 151 -4.69 16.41 18.63
CA GLY A 151 -5.46 16.39 17.39
C GLY A 151 -6.68 17.30 17.49
N LEU A 152 -6.79 18.23 16.55
CA LEU A 152 -7.90 19.19 16.47
C LEU A 152 -8.81 18.82 15.29
N ASP A 153 -10.12 18.81 15.55
CA ASP A 153 -11.15 18.71 14.51
C ASP A 153 -11.24 20.05 13.75
N VAL A 154 -11.23 20.00 12.41
CA VAL A 154 -11.17 21.18 11.51
C VAL A 154 -12.25 21.17 10.44
#